data_AF-I3D474-F1
#
_entry.id   AF-I3D474-F1
#
_cell.length_a   1.000
_cell.length_b   1.000
_cell.length_c   1.000
_cell.angle_alpha   90.00
_cell.angle_beta   90.00
_cell.angle_gamma   90.00
#
_symmetry.space_group_name_H-M   'P 1'
#
loop_
_entity.id
_entity.type
_entity.pdbx_description
1 polymer ?
#
loop_
_entity_poly.entity_id
_entity_poly.type
_entity_poly.pdbx_seq_one_letter_code
_entity_poly.pdbx_strand_id
1 'polypeptide(L)'
;MSSKQYFFLSLILSTIVISLSFPSSFAESGSVSMESYDVAYNIENGNIESIFMDPDFLELLITMNTSDDGTMEITIPRAILDAKFDTTDDVFFVLVDGFETDYVEIASTSNSRTLIIPFFGGDSIIEIIGTDALNPFVEETTTQIPDWVKSNAGWWSDDVINDSDFVSGIQYLINKGIMIIPTTQSGQSTNNEIPTWIKSNAGWWSEGLINDSDFVSGIQYLISNGIMRI
;
A
#
# COMPACT_ATOMS: atom_id res chain seq x y z
N MET A 1 73.76 7.35 62.89
CA MET A 1 72.51 7.79 62.24
C MET A 1 72.63 7.46 60.75
N SER A 2 71.94 6.42 60.29
CA SER A 2 71.96 5.98 58.88
C SER A 2 70.64 6.37 58.22
N SER A 3 70.71 7.18 57.18
CA SER A 3 69.56 7.66 56.40
C SER A 3 69.29 6.68 55.27
N LYS A 4 68.06 6.13 55.19
CA LYS A 4 67.60 5.33 54.05
C LYS A 4 66.99 6.29 53.01
N GLN A 5 67.59 6.33 51.82
CA GLN A 5 67.04 7.02 50.65
C GLN A 5 66.02 6.10 49.97
N TYR A 6 64.79 6.60 49.78
CA TYR A 6 63.75 5.94 48.98
C TYR A 6 63.75 6.55 47.58
N PHE A 7 63.94 5.71 46.56
CA PHE A 7 63.86 6.08 45.15
C PHE A 7 62.39 5.92 44.70
N PHE A 8 61.70 7.01 44.40
CA PHE A 8 60.36 6.96 43.82
C PHE A 8 60.48 6.87 42.30
N LEU A 9 60.09 5.72 41.74
CA LEU A 9 59.95 5.53 40.30
C LEU A 9 58.56 6.05 39.90
N SER A 10 58.51 7.18 39.20
CA SER A 10 57.26 7.70 38.62
C SER A 10 56.97 6.96 37.31
N LEU A 11 55.86 6.23 37.26
CA LEU A 11 55.36 5.57 36.05
C LEU A 11 54.48 6.58 35.28
N ILE A 12 54.97 7.09 34.16
CA ILE A 12 54.17 7.95 33.27
C ILE A 12 53.30 7.02 32.42
N LEU A 13 51.99 7.00 32.69
CA LEU A 13 51.01 6.30 31.87
C LEU A 13 50.62 7.22 30.69
N SER A 14 51.19 6.98 29.51
CA SER A 14 50.81 7.68 28.29
C SER A 14 49.57 7.02 27.69
N THR A 15 48.45 7.74 27.69
CA THR A 15 47.21 7.31 27.01
C THR A 15 47.39 7.46 25.51
N ILE A 16 47.55 6.34 24.79
CA ILE A 16 47.41 6.30 23.34
C ILE A 16 45.92 6.47 23.02
N VAL A 17 45.56 7.60 22.42
CA VAL A 17 44.25 7.79 21.80
C VAL A 17 44.34 7.19 20.40
N ILE A 18 43.82 5.97 20.23
CA ILE A 18 43.60 5.40 18.90
C ILE A 18 42.35 6.09 18.35
N SER A 19 42.53 7.07 17.48
CA SER A 19 41.44 7.60 16.67
C SER A 19 41.03 6.52 15.66
N LEU A 20 40.01 5.74 16.01
CA LEU A 20 39.27 4.91 15.06
C LEU A 20 38.65 5.85 14.02
N SER A 21 39.21 5.85 12.82
CA SER A 21 38.53 6.41 11.65
C SER A 21 37.62 5.31 11.14
N PHE A 22 36.31 5.48 11.34
CA PHE A 22 35.34 4.68 10.60
C PHE A 22 35.44 5.13 9.14
N PRO A 23 35.65 4.22 8.17
CA PRO A 23 35.36 4.58 6.79
C PRO A 23 33.90 5.02 6.78
N SER A 24 33.65 6.22 6.28
CA SER A 24 32.30 6.69 5.99
C SER A 24 31.65 5.64 5.08
N SER A 25 30.71 4.84 5.59
CA SER A 25 29.81 4.12 4.71
C SER A 25 29.15 5.18 3.84
N PHE A 26 29.16 4.97 2.52
CA PHE A 26 28.44 5.85 1.61
C PHE A 26 26.97 5.52 1.79
N ALA A 27 26.39 6.05 2.87
CA ALA A 27 24.99 5.94 3.17
C ALA A 27 24.26 7.11 2.49
N GLU A 28 23.42 6.82 1.50
CA GLU A 28 22.48 7.80 0.97
C GLU A 28 21.19 7.74 1.80
N SER A 29 20.66 8.90 2.20
CA SER A 29 19.35 8.98 2.84
C SER A 29 18.50 10.02 2.13
N GLY A 30 17.20 9.76 2.09
CA GLY A 30 16.25 10.61 1.39
C GLY A 30 14.81 10.25 1.67
N SER A 31 13.90 10.89 0.93
CA SER A 31 12.49 10.55 0.94
C SER A 31 11.88 10.74 -0.45
N VAL A 32 10.92 9.89 -0.79
CA VAL A 32 10.09 10.03 -1.98
C VAL A 32 8.68 10.34 -1.53
N SER A 33 8.13 11.47 -2.00
CA SER A 33 6.74 11.85 -1.72
C SER A 33 5.81 11.14 -2.70
N MET A 34 4.80 10.46 -2.17
CA MET A 34 3.72 9.80 -2.90
C MET A 34 2.41 10.38 -2.39
N GLU A 35 1.75 11.19 -3.22
CA GLU A 35 0.60 12.02 -2.81
C GLU A 35 0.92 12.93 -1.61
N SER A 36 0.41 12.59 -0.42
CA SER A 36 0.58 13.34 0.83
C SER A 36 1.46 12.62 1.85
N TYR A 37 2.05 11.49 1.45
CA TYR A 37 2.84 10.62 2.31
C TYR A 37 4.29 10.62 1.84
N ASP A 38 5.22 10.56 2.79
CA ASP A 38 6.65 10.47 2.51
C ASP A 38 7.15 9.07 2.85
N VAL A 39 7.78 8.41 1.87
CA VAL A 39 8.54 7.17 2.07
C VAL A 39 9.99 7.55 2.32
N ALA A 40 10.43 7.45 3.58
CA ALA A 40 11.82 7.74 3.95
C ALA A 40 12.71 6.51 3.80
N TYR A 41 13.96 6.70 3.38
CA TYR A 41 14.92 5.62 3.23
C TYR A 41 16.34 6.03 3.64
N ASN A 42 17.15 5.01 3.92
CA ASN A 42 18.59 5.08 4.07
C ASN A 42 19.21 3.82 3.45
N ILE A 43 20.18 3.97 2.55
CA ILE A 43 20.82 2.85 1.84
C ILE A 43 22.34 2.92 2.02
N GLU A 44 22.97 1.82 2.44
CA GLU A 44 24.43 1.71 2.54
C GLU A 44 25.04 1.18 1.24
N ASN A 45 26.17 1.72 0.79
CA ASN A 45 26.92 1.18 -0.37
C ASN A 45 26.14 1.18 -1.70
N GLY A 46 25.10 2.00 -1.80
CA GLY A 46 24.33 2.19 -3.03
C GLY A 46 23.65 3.55 -3.08
N ASN A 47 22.95 3.80 -4.18
CA ASN A 47 22.09 4.96 -4.35
C ASN A 47 20.70 4.55 -4.86
N ILE A 48 19.67 5.28 -4.46
CA ILE A 48 18.29 5.06 -4.95
C ILE A 48 18.10 5.81 -6.26
N GLU A 49 17.63 5.11 -7.29
CA GLU A 49 17.24 5.71 -8.56
C GLU A 49 15.77 6.12 -8.54
N SER A 50 14.88 5.23 -8.08
CA SER A 50 13.47 5.54 -7.88
C SER A 50 12.79 4.59 -6.89
N ILE A 51 11.71 5.07 -6.30
CA ILE A 51 10.76 4.28 -5.50
C ILE A 51 9.38 4.55 -6.10
N PHE A 52 8.69 3.51 -6.54
CA PHE A 52 7.38 3.60 -7.16
C PHE A 52 6.41 2.62 -6.50
N MET A 53 5.16 3.04 -6.33
CA MET A 53 4.08 2.20 -5.84
C MET A 53 3.30 1.66 -7.05
N ASP A 54 3.28 0.35 -7.21
CA ASP A 54 2.43 -0.33 -8.20
C ASP A 54 1.18 -0.94 -7.50
N PRO A 55 0.02 -0.26 -7.56
CA PRO A 55 -1.19 -0.73 -6.89
C PRO A 55 -1.82 -1.95 -7.56
N ASP A 56 -1.49 -2.27 -8.82
CA ASP A 56 -2.02 -3.45 -9.50
C ASP A 56 -1.35 -4.73 -8.98
N PHE A 57 -0.08 -4.63 -8.56
CA PHE A 57 0.69 -5.71 -7.95
C PHE A 57 0.81 -5.63 -6.42
N LEU A 58 0.25 -4.57 -5.80
CA LEU A 58 0.35 -4.29 -4.36
C LEU A 58 1.80 -4.26 -3.88
N GLU A 59 2.67 -3.61 -4.64
CA GLU A 59 4.11 -3.60 -4.37
C GLU A 59 4.74 -2.21 -4.43
N LEU A 60 5.74 -2.01 -3.58
CA LEU A 60 6.69 -0.93 -3.72
C LEU A 60 7.89 -1.46 -4.50
N LEU A 61 8.12 -0.90 -5.68
CA LEU A 61 9.28 -1.19 -6.53
C LEU A 61 10.37 -0.14 -6.27
N ILE A 62 11.50 -0.58 -5.76
CA ILE A 62 12.69 0.24 -5.54
C ILE A 62 13.71 -0.14 -6.62
N THR A 63 14.20 0.86 -7.34
CA THR A 63 15.34 0.72 -8.24
C THR A 63 16.54 1.42 -7.64
N MET A 64 17.68 0.76 -7.66
CA MET A 64 18.90 1.21 -7.00
C MET A 64 20.13 0.83 -7.80
N ASN A 65 21.24 1.49 -7.49
CA ASN A 65 22.56 1.13 -7.97
C ASN A 65 23.44 0.81 -6.77
N THR A 66 23.86 -0.44 -6.64
CA THR A 66 24.63 -0.92 -5.49
C THR A 66 26.07 -1.24 -5.91
N SER A 67 27.02 -0.87 -5.05
CA SER A 67 28.46 -0.99 -5.32
C SER A 67 29.16 -2.06 -4.49
N ASP A 68 28.56 -2.44 -3.36
CA ASP A 68 29.02 -3.48 -2.45
C ASP A 68 27.81 -3.99 -1.65
N ASP A 69 27.98 -5.04 -0.86
CA ASP A 69 26.95 -5.57 0.02
C ASP A 69 26.51 -4.51 1.02
N GLY A 70 25.21 -4.47 1.35
CA GLY A 70 24.66 -3.40 2.15
C GLY A 70 23.28 -3.69 2.71
N THR A 71 22.72 -2.66 3.34
CA THR A 71 21.35 -2.68 3.82
C THR A 71 20.59 -1.45 3.35
N MET A 72 19.31 -1.64 3.07
CA MET A 72 18.35 -0.56 2.89
C MET A 72 17.40 -0.54 4.10
N GLU A 73 17.40 0.57 4.83
CA GLU A 73 16.34 0.91 5.77
C GLU A 73 15.26 1.71 5.03
N ILE A 74 13.99 1.29 5.13
CA ILE A 74 12.86 1.97 4.51
C ILE A 74 11.70 2.09 5.50
N THR A 75 11.14 3.30 5.63
CA THR A 75 9.93 3.55 6.40
C THR A 75 8.75 3.74 5.45
N ILE A 76 7.85 2.78 5.48
CA ILE A 76 6.68 2.68 4.62
C ILE A 76 5.46 3.16 5.41
N PRO A 77 4.82 4.27 5.02
CA PRO A 77 3.50 4.63 5.51
C PRO A 77 2.50 3.52 5.20
N ARG A 78 1.71 3.09 6.19
CA ARG A 78 0.67 2.06 6.02
C ARG A 78 -0.43 2.46 5.04
N ALA A 79 -0.58 3.77 4.82
CA ALA A 79 -1.49 4.29 3.81
C ALA A 79 -0.93 4.13 2.38
N ILE A 80 0.38 3.92 2.22
CA ILE A 80 1.03 3.61 0.92
C ILE A 80 1.03 2.12 0.66
N LEU A 81 1.51 1.35 1.62
CA LEU A 81 1.57 -0.11 1.50
C LEU A 81 1.52 -0.71 2.91
N ASP A 82 0.69 -1.71 3.09
CA ASP A 82 0.57 -2.48 4.32
C ASP A 82 0.44 -3.97 4.00
N ALA A 83 0.84 -4.81 4.95
CA ALA A 83 0.56 -6.24 4.89
C ALA A 83 -0.22 -6.63 6.15
N LYS A 84 -1.42 -7.13 5.95
CA LYS A 84 -2.38 -7.48 6.99
C LYS A 84 -3.11 -8.75 6.61
N PHE A 85 -3.44 -9.51 7.65
CA PHE A 85 -4.44 -10.55 7.58
C PHE A 85 -5.55 -10.20 8.58
N ASP A 86 -6.78 -10.05 8.08
CA ASP A 86 -7.89 -9.44 8.82
C ASP A 86 -7.51 -8.07 9.42
N THR A 87 -7.43 -7.99 10.75
CA THR A 87 -7.11 -6.75 11.48
C THR A 87 -5.71 -6.77 12.08
N THR A 88 -4.93 -7.81 11.81
CA THR A 88 -3.59 -8.01 12.38
C THR A 88 -2.52 -7.80 11.33
N ASP A 89 -1.40 -7.22 11.76
CA ASP A 89 -0.22 -7.10 10.92
C ASP A 89 0.26 -8.48 10.49
N ASP A 90 0.54 -8.60 9.19
CA ASP A 90 1.17 -9.77 8.59
C ASP A 90 2.50 -9.36 7.94
N VAL A 91 3.28 -10.35 7.51
CA VAL A 91 4.58 -10.15 6.89
C VAL A 91 4.44 -9.57 5.47
N PHE A 92 5.40 -8.74 5.09
CA PHE A 92 5.61 -8.43 3.68
C PHE A 92 6.30 -9.61 2.99
N PHE A 93 6.12 -9.72 1.68
CA PHE A 93 6.97 -10.56 0.85
C PHE A 93 8.00 -9.68 0.16
N VAL A 94 9.29 -9.95 0.35
CA VAL A 94 10.38 -9.10 -0.15
C VAL A 94 11.24 -9.88 -1.14
N LEU A 95 11.43 -9.31 -2.32
CA LEU A 95 12.33 -9.82 -3.35
C LEU A 95 13.49 -8.84 -3.56
N VAL A 96 14.71 -9.36 -3.66
CA VAL A 96 15.90 -8.61 -4.08
C VAL A 96 16.42 -9.26 -5.35
N ASP A 97 16.47 -8.50 -6.45
CA ASP A 97 16.79 -9.00 -7.79
C ASP A 97 15.99 -10.27 -8.18
N GLY A 98 14.72 -10.34 -7.76
CA GLY A 98 13.79 -11.43 -8.04
C GLY A 98 13.93 -12.65 -7.12
N PHE A 99 14.78 -12.60 -6.09
CA PHE A 99 14.94 -13.66 -5.09
C PHE A 99 14.34 -13.26 -3.74
N GLU A 100 13.56 -14.17 -3.15
CA GLU A 100 13.00 -13.99 -1.82
C GLU A 100 14.11 -13.75 -0.79
N THR A 101 13.94 -12.69 -0.01
CA THR A 101 14.95 -12.17 0.92
C THR A 101 14.32 -11.88 2.27
N ASP A 102 14.92 -12.43 3.32
CA ASP A 102 14.54 -12.12 4.70
C ASP A 102 14.87 -10.66 5.03
N TYR A 103 13.99 -10.01 5.79
CA TYR A 103 14.16 -8.64 6.27
C TYR A 103 13.96 -8.55 7.78
N VAL A 104 14.37 -7.44 8.39
CA VAL A 104 14.10 -7.14 9.80
C VAL A 104 13.14 -5.97 9.91
N GLU A 105 11.98 -6.18 10.53
CA GLU A 105 11.09 -5.08 10.91
C GLU A 105 11.56 -4.48 12.24
N ILE A 106 12.05 -3.24 12.21
CA ILE A 106 12.60 -2.57 13.39
C ILE A 106 11.60 -1.64 14.09
N ALA A 107 10.53 -1.26 13.41
CA ALA A 107 9.43 -0.48 13.97
C ALA A 107 8.11 -0.78 13.27
N SER A 108 7.04 -0.91 14.06
CA SER A 108 5.66 -0.97 13.57
C SER A 108 4.81 -0.05 14.45
N THR A 109 4.21 0.95 13.82
CA THR A 109 3.32 1.93 14.48
C THR A 109 1.94 1.87 13.83
N SER A 110 0.98 2.66 14.32
CA SER A 110 -0.32 2.77 13.66
C SER A 110 -0.26 3.38 12.25
N ASN A 111 0.83 4.07 11.90
CA ASN A 111 0.91 4.88 10.68
C ASN A 111 1.96 4.38 9.69
N SER A 112 2.95 3.61 10.15
CA SER A 112 4.07 3.17 9.32
C SER A 112 4.71 1.89 9.84
N ARG A 113 5.44 1.22 8.96
CA ARG A 113 6.36 0.12 9.27
C ARG A 113 7.75 0.46 8.73
N THR A 114 8.80 0.07 9.46
CA THR A 114 10.19 0.32 9.07
C THR A 114 10.94 -1.00 8.95
N LEU A 115 11.46 -1.26 7.75
CA LEU A 115 12.16 -2.49 7.39
C LEU A 115 13.64 -2.23 7.16
N ILE A 116 14.48 -3.20 7.48
CA ILE A 116 15.87 -3.29 7.04
C ILE A 116 15.99 -4.50 6.12
N ILE A 117 16.37 -4.25 4.87
CA ILE A 117 16.46 -5.25 3.80
C ILE A 117 17.94 -5.37 3.38
N PRO A 118 18.58 -6.54 3.54
CA PRO A 118 19.93 -6.77 3.05
C PRO A 118 19.94 -6.95 1.52
N PHE A 119 21.05 -6.56 0.89
CA PHE A 119 21.31 -6.83 -0.53
C PHE A 119 22.80 -7.08 -0.76
N PHE A 120 23.13 -7.64 -1.93
CA PHE A 120 24.49 -7.84 -2.41
C PHE A 120 24.91 -6.75 -3.39
N GLY A 121 26.23 -6.54 -3.50
CA GLY A 121 26.78 -5.65 -4.51
C GLY A 121 26.42 -6.08 -5.93
N GLY A 122 25.75 -5.21 -6.67
CA GLY A 122 25.26 -5.47 -8.03
C GLY A 122 23.73 -5.66 -8.11
N ASP A 123 23.05 -5.85 -6.98
CA ASP A 123 21.60 -5.89 -6.93
C ASP A 123 21.02 -4.52 -7.32
N SER A 124 19.93 -4.54 -8.09
CA SER A 124 19.38 -3.36 -8.73
C SER A 124 17.91 -3.10 -8.40
N ILE A 125 17.20 -4.11 -7.92
CA ILE A 125 15.77 -4.05 -7.66
C ILE A 125 15.45 -4.63 -6.27
N ILE A 126 14.59 -3.93 -5.53
CA ILE A 126 13.89 -4.47 -4.37
C ILE A 126 12.38 -4.33 -4.63
N GLU A 127 11.64 -5.42 -4.48
CA GLU A 127 10.17 -5.44 -4.51
C GLU A 127 9.68 -5.74 -3.09
N ILE A 128 8.84 -4.86 -2.55
CA ILE A 128 8.19 -5.06 -1.24
C ILE A 128 6.70 -5.23 -1.51
N ILE A 129 6.19 -6.43 -1.34
CA ILE A 129 4.81 -6.80 -1.68
C ILE A 129 3.98 -6.90 -0.39
N GLY A 130 2.84 -6.22 -0.39
CA GLY A 130 1.89 -6.21 0.71
C GLY A 130 0.56 -6.86 0.36
N THR A 131 -0.47 -6.51 1.13
CA THR A 131 -1.86 -6.97 0.94
C THR A 131 -2.84 -5.82 0.74
N ASP A 132 -2.42 -4.59 1.07
CA ASP A 132 -3.21 -3.37 0.95
C ASP A 132 -2.29 -2.24 0.51
N ALA A 133 -2.69 -1.45 -0.48
CA ALA A 133 -1.83 -0.45 -1.08
C ALA A 133 -2.56 0.80 -1.57
N LEU A 134 -1.85 1.92 -1.59
CA LEU A 134 -2.33 3.18 -2.12
C LEU A 134 -2.60 3.04 -3.60
N ASN A 135 -3.88 3.06 -3.94
CA ASN A 135 -4.32 3.16 -5.30
C ASN A 135 -4.87 4.57 -5.57
N PRO A 136 -4.07 5.50 -6.11
CA PRO A 136 -4.53 6.87 -6.39
C PRO A 136 -5.57 6.91 -7.53
N PHE A 137 -5.77 5.80 -8.24
CA PHE A 137 -6.76 5.66 -9.31
C PHE A 137 -8.04 4.96 -8.85
N VAL A 138 -8.06 4.44 -7.61
CA VAL A 138 -9.29 4.13 -6.90
C VAL A 138 -9.62 5.38 -6.12
N GLU A 139 -10.51 6.22 -6.67
CA GLU A 139 -11.16 7.21 -5.84
C GLU A 139 -11.84 6.45 -4.70
N GLU A 140 -11.32 6.61 -3.48
CA GLU A 140 -11.96 6.22 -2.23
C GLU A 140 -13.36 6.85 -2.20
N THR A 141 -14.36 6.14 -2.73
CA THR A 141 -15.77 6.54 -2.67
C THR A 141 -16.27 6.37 -1.25
N THR A 142 -15.79 7.20 -0.35
CA THR A 142 -16.44 7.43 0.93
C THR A 142 -17.57 8.46 0.81
N THR A 143 -18.07 8.72 -0.41
CA THR A 143 -19.38 9.34 -0.59
C THR A 143 -20.43 8.30 -0.25
N GLN A 144 -20.77 8.22 1.05
CA GLN A 144 -21.99 7.58 1.54
C GLN A 144 -23.11 7.84 0.54
N ILE A 145 -23.59 6.77 -0.12
CA ILE A 145 -24.66 6.91 -1.08
C ILE A 145 -25.88 7.37 -0.27
N PRO A 146 -26.44 8.57 -0.53
CA PRO A 146 -27.52 9.08 0.30
C PRO A 146 -28.68 8.08 0.40
N ASP A 147 -29.28 7.93 1.58
CA ASP A 147 -30.32 6.93 1.83
C ASP A 147 -31.50 7.00 0.83
N TRP A 148 -31.81 8.18 0.29
CA TRP A 148 -32.85 8.33 -0.74
C TRP A 148 -32.55 7.53 -2.02
N VAL A 149 -31.27 7.28 -2.33
CA VAL A 149 -30.85 6.50 -3.49
C VAL A 149 -31.15 5.01 -3.27
N LYS A 150 -30.99 4.51 -2.04
CA LYS A 150 -31.30 3.13 -1.65
C LYS A 150 -32.77 2.78 -1.84
N SER A 151 -33.65 3.80 -1.76
CA SER A 151 -35.08 3.63 -2.02
C SER A 151 -35.36 3.16 -3.45
N ASN A 152 -34.57 3.59 -4.45
CA ASN A 152 -34.73 3.14 -5.83
C ASN A 152 -34.38 1.66 -6.00
N ALA A 153 -33.41 1.16 -5.24
CA ALA A 153 -33.04 -0.26 -5.24
C ALA A 153 -34.12 -1.14 -4.60
N GLY A 154 -34.75 -0.67 -3.52
CA GLY A 154 -35.91 -1.35 -2.93
C GLY A 154 -37.11 -1.38 -3.89
N TRP A 155 -37.42 -0.27 -4.55
CA TRP A 155 -38.47 -0.25 -5.57
C TRP A 155 -38.17 -1.17 -6.76
N TRP A 156 -36.91 -1.37 -7.09
CA TRP A 156 -36.52 -2.30 -8.16
C TRP A 156 -36.58 -3.76 -7.73
N SER A 157 -36.23 -4.07 -6.47
CA SER A 157 -36.37 -5.41 -5.91
C SER A 157 -37.82 -5.84 -5.71
N ASP A 158 -38.70 -4.88 -5.42
CA ASP A 158 -40.14 -5.08 -5.22
C ASP A 158 -40.95 -5.05 -6.52
N ASP A 159 -40.28 -5.00 -7.67
CA ASP A 159 -40.89 -4.88 -9.01
C ASP A 159 -41.80 -3.64 -9.17
N VAL A 160 -41.60 -2.60 -8.35
CA VAL A 160 -42.30 -1.31 -8.43
C VAL A 160 -41.78 -0.48 -9.59
N ILE A 161 -40.48 -0.55 -9.88
CA ILE A 161 -39.85 0.01 -11.08
C ILE A 161 -39.23 -1.11 -11.93
N ASN A 162 -39.19 -0.90 -13.25
CA ASN A 162 -38.59 -1.88 -14.17
C ASN A 162 -37.07 -1.70 -14.28
N ASP A 163 -36.40 -2.66 -14.93
CA ASP A 163 -34.95 -2.67 -15.11
C ASP A 163 -34.43 -1.40 -15.81
N SER A 164 -35.16 -0.88 -16.81
CA SER A 164 -34.73 0.31 -17.54
C SER A 164 -34.80 1.59 -16.69
N ASP A 165 -35.80 1.70 -15.81
CA ASP A 165 -35.94 2.81 -14.86
C ASP A 165 -34.81 2.78 -13.83
N PHE A 166 -34.50 1.58 -13.31
CA PHE A 166 -33.42 1.39 -12.36
C PHE A 166 -32.05 1.70 -12.97
N VAL A 167 -31.75 1.18 -14.17
CA VAL A 167 -30.51 1.46 -14.91
C VAL A 167 -30.36 2.96 -15.20
N SER A 168 -31.44 3.64 -15.60
CA SER A 168 -31.43 5.10 -15.79
C SER A 168 -31.11 5.85 -14.49
N GLY A 169 -31.60 5.34 -13.36
CA GLY A 169 -31.26 5.83 -12.02
C GLY A 169 -29.76 5.69 -11.73
N ILE A 170 -29.18 4.51 -11.96
CA ILE A 170 -27.73 4.28 -11.81
C ILE A 170 -26.91 5.22 -12.71
N GLN A 171 -27.29 5.34 -13.99
CA GLN A 171 -26.62 6.24 -14.92
C GLN A 171 -26.68 7.71 -14.45
N TYR A 172 -27.80 8.14 -13.89
CA TYR A 172 -27.92 9.47 -13.29
C TYR A 172 -26.96 9.67 -12.12
N LEU A 173 -26.87 8.70 -11.20
CA LEU A 173 -25.97 8.78 -10.03
C LEU A 173 -24.51 8.88 -10.46
N ILE A 174 -24.12 8.10 -11.47
CA ILE A 174 -22.79 8.13 -12.08
C ILE A 174 -22.51 9.50 -12.69
N ASN A 175 -23.42 10.00 -13.53
CA ASN A 175 -23.28 11.31 -14.18
C ASN A 175 -23.21 12.49 -13.19
N LYS A 176 -23.79 12.33 -12.00
CA LYS A 176 -23.76 13.35 -10.93
C LYS A 176 -22.59 13.19 -9.96
N GLY A 177 -21.76 12.15 -10.11
CA GLY A 177 -20.68 11.85 -9.18
C GLY A 177 -21.17 11.43 -7.79
N ILE A 178 -22.43 10.97 -7.69
CA ILE A 178 -23.01 10.45 -6.43
C ILE A 178 -22.58 8.99 -6.22
N MET A 179 -22.38 8.26 -7.31
CA MET A 179 -21.86 6.90 -7.34
C MET A 179 -20.71 6.88 -8.32
N ILE A 180 -19.51 6.49 -7.89
CA ILE A 180 -18.38 6.29 -8.79
C ILE A 180 -18.24 4.78 -8.99
N ILE A 181 -18.20 4.37 -10.25
CA ILE A 181 -17.90 2.98 -10.62
C ILE A 181 -16.43 2.95 -11.00
N PRO A 182 -15.58 2.14 -10.34
CA PRO A 182 -14.18 2.01 -10.73
C PRO A 182 -14.07 1.64 -12.21
N THR A 183 -13.01 2.12 -12.88
CA THR A 183 -12.88 2.07 -14.33
C THR A 183 -13.16 0.67 -14.87
N THR A 184 -14.14 0.58 -15.78
CA THR A 184 -14.63 -0.69 -16.30
C THR A 184 -14.89 -0.55 -17.80
N GLN A 185 -14.33 -1.44 -18.61
CA GLN A 185 -14.63 -1.50 -20.04
C GLN A 185 -16.00 -2.18 -20.22
N SER A 186 -16.94 -1.49 -20.90
CA SER A 186 -18.25 -2.06 -21.19
C SER A 186 -18.11 -3.28 -22.09
N GLY A 187 -18.49 -4.46 -21.59
CA GLY A 187 -18.50 -5.70 -22.37
C GLY A 187 -19.51 -5.68 -23.52
N GLN A 188 -19.23 -6.39 -24.61
CA GLN A 188 -20.21 -6.72 -25.65
C GLN A 188 -21.15 -7.81 -25.11
N SER A 189 -22.45 -7.53 -25.03
CA SER A 189 -23.42 -8.49 -24.46
C SER A 189 -24.63 -8.74 -25.33
N THR A 190 -25.14 -9.97 -25.19
CA THR A 190 -26.01 -10.68 -26.14
C THR A 190 -27.48 -10.77 -25.70
N ASN A 191 -27.85 -10.28 -24.52
CA ASN A 191 -29.23 -10.29 -24.01
C ASN A 191 -29.54 -9.04 -23.17
N ASN A 192 -30.78 -8.55 -23.26
CA ASN A 192 -31.27 -7.29 -22.69
C ASN A 192 -31.92 -7.43 -21.29
N GLU A 193 -31.89 -8.60 -20.66
CA GLU A 193 -32.63 -8.86 -19.42
C GLU A 193 -31.67 -9.04 -18.24
N ILE A 194 -31.90 -8.27 -17.16
CA ILE A 194 -31.11 -8.38 -15.93
C ILE A 194 -31.61 -9.60 -15.16
N PRO A 195 -30.74 -10.56 -14.80
CA PRO A 195 -31.16 -11.73 -14.03
C PRO A 195 -31.77 -11.35 -12.68
N THR A 196 -32.82 -12.07 -12.27
CA THR A 196 -33.55 -11.80 -11.01
C THR A 196 -32.68 -11.83 -9.76
N TRP A 197 -31.59 -12.62 -9.74
CA TRP A 197 -30.68 -12.67 -8.58
C TRP A 197 -29.99 -11.32 -8.31
N ILE A 198 -29.89 -10.44 -9.30
CA ILE A 198 -29.38 -9.07 -9.10
C ILE A 198 -30.35 -8.21 -8.30
N LYS A 199 -31.66 -8.37 -8.54
CA LYS A 199 -32.71 -7.67 -7.79
C LYS A 199 -32.66 -8.00 -6.31
N SER A 200 -32.28 -9.22 -5.95
CA SER A 200 -32.07 -9.61 -4.55
C SER A 200 -30.96 -8.81 -3.88
N ASN A 201 -29.85 -8.55 -4.59
CA ASN A 201 -28.75 -7.72 -4.06
C ASN A 201 -29.19 -6.25 -3.88
N ALA A 202 -30.02 -5.73 -4.79
CA ALA A 202 -30.61 -4.39 -4.64
C ALA A 202 -31.55 -4.28 -3.44
N GLY A 203 -32.35 -5.32 -3.18
CA GLY A 203 -33.16 -5.41 -1.97
C GLY A 203 -32.31 -5.39 -0.71
N TRP A 204 -31.27 -6.24 -0.64
CA TRP A 204 -30.33 -6.27 0.49
C TRP A 204 -29.61 -4.95 0.71
N TRP A 205 -29.27 -4.22 -0.35
CA TRP A 205 -28.68 -2.90 -0.22
C TRP A 205 -29.69 -1.87 0.32
N SER A 206 -30.94 -1.94 -0.12
CA SER A 206 -32.01 -1.06 0.38
C SER A 206 -32.34 -1.27 1.86
N GLU A 207 -32.16 -2.50 2.35
CA GLU A 207 -32.37 -2.89 3.74
C GLU A 207 -31.11 -2.66 4.63
N GLY A 208 -30.00 -2.24 4.04
CA GLY A 208 -28.72 -2.05 4.73
C GLY A 208 -28.03 -3.36 5.14
N LEU A 209 -28.41 -4.49 4.53
CA LEU A 209 -27.80 -5.81 4.74
C LEU A 209 -26.45 -5.94 4.00
N ILE A 210 -26.27 -5.20 2.90
CA ILE A 210 -24.97 -5.01 2.25
C ILE A 210 -24.60 -3.53 2.25
N ASN A 211 -23.30 -3.24 2.34
CA ASN A 211 -22.82 -1.87 2.39
C ASN A 211 -22.76 -1.24 0.97
N ASP A 212 -22.48 0.07 0.89
CA ASP A 212 -22.45 0.80 -0.37
C ASP A 212 -21.35 0.28 -1.32
N SER A 213 -20.18 -0.09 -0.78
CA SER A 213 -19.08 -0.64 -1.58
C SER A 213 -19.39 -2.02 -2.16
N ASP A 214 -20.08 -2.88 -1.42
CA ASP A 214 -20.49 -4.21 -1.88
C ASP A 214 -21.47 -4.08 -3.04
N PHE A 215 -22.42 -3.16 -2.90
CA PHE A 215 -23.40 -2.88 -3.94
C PHE A 215 -22.76 -2.25 -5.19
N VAL A 216 -21.88 -1.26 -5.02
CA VAL A 216 -21.14 -0.62 -6.11
C VAL A 216 -20.27 -1.63 -6.86
N SER A 217 -19.58 -2.52 -6.14
CA SER A 217 -18.80 -3.62 -6.74
C SER A 217 -19.70 -4.57 -7.55
N GLY A 218 -20.91 -4.84 -7.06
CA GLY A 218 -21.92 -5.59 -7.80
C GLY A 218 -22.33 -4.90 -9.11
N ILE A 219 -22.63 -3.60 -9.08
CA ILE A 219 -22.94 -2.80 -10.28
C ILE A 219 -21.77 -2.80 -11.26
N GLN A 220 -20.55 -2.60 -10.75
CA GLN A 220 -19.33 -2.67 -11.56
C GLN A 220 -19.23 -4.01 -12.29
N TYR A 221 -19.39 -5.13 -11.59
CA TYR A 221 -19.36 -6.46 -12.17
C TYR A 221 -20.38 -6.62 -13.31
N LEU A 222 -21.59 -6.09 -13.14
CA LEU A 222 -22.64 -6.18 -14.16
C LEU A 222 -22.27 -5.41 -15.43
N ILE A 223 -21.62 -4.27 -15.28
CA ILE A 223 -21.14 -3.47 -16.41
C ILE A 223 -19.96 -4.17 -17.10
N SER A 224 -18.99 -4.70 -16.32
CA SER A 224 -17.82 -5.44 -16.84
C SER A 224 -18.24 -6.62 -17.71
N ASN A 225 -19.24 -7.38 -17.25
CA ASN A 225 -19.75 -8.56 -17.93
C ASN A 225 -20.84 -8.23 -18.96
N GLY A 226 -21.12 -6.94 -19.20
CA GLY A 226 -22.14 -6.46 -20.14
C GLY A 226 -23.58 -6.86 -19.78
N ILE A 227 -23.84 -7.33 -18.57
CA ILE A 227 -25.19 -7.67 -18.08
C ILE A 227 -26.02 -6.39 -17.91
N MET A 228 -25.37 -5.30 -17.51
CA MET A 228 -25.95 -3.96 -17.40
C MET A 228 -25.23 -3.00 -18.33
N ARG A 229 -25.99 -2.09 -18.96
CA ARG A 229 -25.46 -1.05 -19.86
C ARG A 229 -25.79 0.32 -19.30
N ILE A 230 -24.78 1.17 -19.23
CA ILE A 230 -24.88 2.57 -18.78
C ILE A 230 -24.41 3.52 -19.88
#